data_AF-A0ABD3VMF4-F1
#
_entry.id   AF-A0ABD3VMF4-F1
#
_cell.length_a   1.000
_cell.length_b   1.000
_cell.length_c   1.000
_cell.angle_alpha   90.00
_cell.angle_beta   90.00
_cell.angle_gamma   90.00
#
_symmetry.space_group_name_H-M   'P 1'
#
loop_
_entity.id
_entity.type
_entity.pdbx_description
1 polymer ?
#
loop_
_entity_poly.entity_id
_entity_poly.type
_entity_poly.pdbx_seq_one_letter_code
_entity_poly.pdbx_strand_id
1 'polypeptide(L)' 'VFDPEMFGLLHVIDATDPSKGNWMRYVNCARYLEEQNLISVQQEDKVYYKAIK' A
#
# COMPACT_ATOMS: atom_id res chain seq x y z
N VAL A 1 8.07 2.41 -1.81
CA VAL A 1 8.59 1.07 -2.09
C VAL A 1 10.06 1.07 -1.73
N PHE A 2 10.42 0.24 -0.75
CA PHE A 2 11.78 0.16 -0.21
C PHE A 2 12.57 -0.91 -0.94
N ASP A 3 13.81 -0.61 -1.31
CA ASP A 3 14.75 -1.59 -1.83
C ASP A 3 15.45 -2.30 -0.65
N PRO A 4 15.24 -3.62 -0.46
CA PRO A 4 15.86 -4.35 0.64
C PRO A 4 17.36 -4.58 0.44
N GLU A 5 17.87 -4.58 -0.81
CA GLU A 5 19.29 -4.78 -1.09
C GLU A 5 20.09 -3.49 -0.90
N MET A 6 19.52 -2.36 -1.34
CA MET A 6 20.15 -1.05 -1.20
C MET A 6 19.87 -0.36 0.14
N PHE A 7 19.01 -0.95 0.99
CA PHE A 7 18.51 -0.34 2.23
C PHE A 7 18.01 1.10 2.04
N GLY A 8 17.33 1.35 0.92
CA GLY A 8 16.96 2.69 0.48
C GLY A 8 15.54 2.80 -0.05
N LEU A 9 15.04 4.02 -0.18
CA LEU A 9 13.78 4.27 -0.88
C LEU A 9 14.01 4.11 -2.39
N LEU A 10 13.37 3.10 -3.00
CA LEU A 10 13.45 2.88 -4.44
C LEU A 10 12.62 3.91 -5.21
N HIS A 11 11.33 3.99 -4.87
CA HIS A 11 10.38 4.93 -5.47
C HIS A 11 9.13 5.09 -4.60
N VAL A 12 8.30 6.07 -4.95
CA VAL A 12 6.98 6.32 -4.33
C VAL A 12 5.89 5.98 -5.34
N ILE A 13 4.81 5.34 -4.87
CA ILE A 13 3.61 5.12 -5.68
C ILE A 13 2.65 6.27 -5.40
N ASP A 14 2.36 7.07 -6.42
CA ASP A 14 1.39 8.15 -6.36
C ASP A 14 0.19 7.81 -7.26
N ALA A 15 -0.97 7.57 -6.63
CA ALA A 15 -2.23 7.29 -7.30
C ALA A 15 -3.21 8.48 -7.23
N THR A 16 -2.71 9.71 -7.04
CA THR A 16 -3.53 10.92 -6.95
C THR A 16 -4.35 11.13 -8.22
N ASP A 17 -3.75 10.93 -9.40
CA ASP A 17 -4.45 10.95 -10.70
C ASP A 17 -5.37 9.71 -10.83
N PRO A 18 -6.72 9.89 -10.83
CA PRO A 18 -7.65 8.77 -10.88
C PRO A 18 -7.60 8.00 -12.21
N SER A 19 -7.06 8.58 -13.28
CA SER A 19 -6.89 7.90 -14.57
C SER A 19 -5.69 6.95 -14.62
N LYS A 20 -4.79 7.05 -13.63
CA LYS A 20 -3.53 6.28 -13.56
C LYS A 20 -3.47 5.31 -12.38
N GLY A 21 -4.40 5.41 -11.43
CA GLY A 21 -4.52 4.53 -10.28
C GLY A 21 -5.56 3.42 -10.47
N ASN A 22 -5.65 2.53 -9.48
CA ASN A 22 -6.72 1.53 -9.38
C ASN A 22 -7.64 1.82 -8.18
N TRP A 23 -8.58 0.91 -7.91
CA TRP A 23 -9.58 1.06 -6.84
C TRP A 23 -8.98 1.16 -5.42
N MET A 24 -7.74 0.71 -5.20
CA MET A 24 -7.11 0.70 -3.87
C MET A 24 -6.90 2.12 -3.31
N ARG A 25 -6.81 3.14 -4.18
CA ARG A 25 -6.70 4.56 -3.77
C ARG A 25 -7.90 5.07 -2.96
N TYR A 26 -9.04 4.37 -3.02
CA TYR A 26 -10.27 4.75 -2.34
C TYR A 26 -10.48 4.00 -1.01
N VAL A 27 -9.59 3.06 -0.65
CA VAL A 27 -9.66 2.36 0.64
C VAL A 27 -9.19 3.30 1.74
N ASN A 28 -10.06 3.60 2.70
CA ASN A 28 -9.71 4.45 3.84
C ASN A 28 -8.77 3.74 4.82
N CYS A 29 -7.88 4.51 5.47
CA CYS A 29 -7.07 4.01 6.57
C CYS A 29 -7.95 3.74 7.80
N ALA A 30 -7.75 2.59 8.43
CA ALA A 30 -8.27 2.33 9.76
C ALA A 30 -7.63 3.31 10.76
N ARG A 31 -8.44 3.93 11.62
CA ARG A 31 -8.03 4.81 12.72
C ARG A 31 -7.71 4.03 13.98
N TYR A 32 -8.29 2.84 14.11
CA TYR A 32 -8.12 1.93 15.26
C TYR A 32 -7.94 0.48 14.79
N LEU A 33 -7.28 -0.34 15.62
CA LEU A 33 -6.97 -1.75 15.29
C LEU A 33 -8.24 -2.61 15.18
N GLU A 34 -9.28 -2.25 15.92
CA GLU A 34 -10.56 -2.92 15.99
C GLU A 34 -11.32 -2.86 14.66
N GLU A 35 -11.22 -1.75 13.92
CA GLU A 35 -11.83 -1.59 12.58
C GLU A 35 -10.91 -2.06 11.44
N GLN A 36 -9.62 -2.28 11.70
CA GLN A 36 -8.67 -2.73 10.68
C GLN A 36 -8.98 -4.15 10.20
N ASN A 37 -9.21 -4.33 8.91
CA ASN A 37 -9.42 -5.64 8.26
C ASN A 37 -8.42 -5.93 7.14
N LEU A 38 -7.56 -4.96 6.79
CA LEU A 38 -6.51 -5.06 5.78
C LEU A 38 -5.16 -4.60 6.35
N ILE A 39 -4.08 -5.22 5.87
CA ILE A 39 -2.70 -4.75 6.07
C ILE A 39 -2.05 -4.45 4.72
N SER A 40 -1.25 -3.39 4.64
CA SER A 40 -0.41 -3.12 3.46
C SER A 40 0.87 -3.95 3.51
N VAL A 41 1.16 -4.67 2.43
CA VAL A 41 2.36 -5.50 2.30
C VAL A 41 3.11 -5.10 1.03
N GLN A 42 4.43 -4.97 1.11
CA GLN A 42 5.27 -4.80 -0.05
C GLN A 42 5.81 -6.17 -0.51
N GLN A 43 5.72 -6.47 -1.80
CA GLN A 43 6.31 -7.66 -2.40
C GLN A 43 6.74 -7.33 -3.83
N GLU A 44 8.01 -7.63 -4.17
CA GLU A 44 8.59 -7.42 -5.51
C GLU A 44 8.20 -6.06 -6.08
N ASP A 45 8.68 -4.98 -5.46
CA ASP A 45 8.42 -3.58 -5.85
C ASP A 45 6.96 -3.08 -5.87
N LYS A 46 5.99 -3.95 -5.56
CA LYS A 46 4.55 -3.61 -5.54
C LYS A 46 4.00 -3.55 -4.12
N VAL A 47 2.85 -2.87 -3.97
CA VAL A 47 2.11 -2.78 -2.71
C VAL A 47 0.76 -3.47 -2.86
N TYR A 48 0.45 -4.36 -1.91
CA TYR A 48 -0.78 -5.14 -1.85
C TYR A 48 -1.52 -4.89 -0.54
N TYR A 49 -2.83 -5.17 -0.53
CA TYR A 49 -3.57 -5.36 0.71
C TYR A 49 -3.82 -6.84 0.96
N LYS A 50 -3.50 -7.30 2.18
CA LYS A 50 -3.85 -8.64 2.67
C LYS A 50 -4.99 -8.53 3.68
N ALA A 51 -6.04 -9.30 3.49
CA ALA A 51 -7.12 -9.45 4.47
C ALA A 51 -6.62 -10.22 5.71
N ILE A 52 -6.99 -9.73 6.89
CA ILE A 52 -6.53 -10.27 8.18
C ILE A 52 -7.67 -10.62 9.14
N LYS A 53 -8.92 -10.50 8.68
CA LYS A 53 -10.14 -10.85 9.40
C LYS A 53 -11.06 -11.65 8.48
#